data_AF-A0A5N8XQN8-F1
#
_entry.id   AF-A0A5N8XQN8-F1
#
_cell.length_a   1.000
_cell.length_b   1.000
_cell.length_c   1.000
_cell.angle_alpha   90.00
_cell.angle_beta   90.00
_cell.angle_gamma   90.00
#
_symmetry.space_group_name_H-M   'P 1'
#
loop_
_entity.id
_entity.type
_entity.pdbx_description
1 polymer ?
#
loop_
_entity_poly.entity_id
_entity_poly.type
_entity_poly.pdbx_seq_one_letter_code
_entity_poly.pdbx_strand_id
1 'polypeptide(L)' 'MHVAPAGGTAVQDHVALAEIELCGELIIAASAAHEERLSLVRIDEVLKVAEEREAAAGR' A
#
# COMPACT_ATOMS: atom_id res chain seq x y z
N MET A 1 23.75 7.79 6.15
CA MET A 1 22.34 7.38 6.36
C MET A 1 22.02 7.60 7.82
N HIS A 2 21.16 8.56 8.14
CA HIS A 2 20.82 8.91 9.53
C HIS A 2 19.45 8.28 9.84
N VAL A 3 19.44 7.14 10.54
CA VAL A 3 18.21 6.49 10.99
C VAL A 3 17.86 7.09 12.35
N ALA A 4 16.68 7.69 12.47
CA ALA A 4 16.15 8.17 13.75
C ALA A 4 15.95 6.98 14.71
N PRO A 5 16.17 7.14 16.02
CA PRO A 5 16.00 6.04 16.95
C PRO A 5 14.52 5.62 16.95
N ALA A 6 14.27 4.32 16.78
CA ALA A 6 12.95 3.72 16.94
C ALA A 6 12.55 3.80 18.43
N GLY A 7 12.07 4.96 18.83
CA GLY A 7 11.62 5.25 20.18
C GLY A 7 10.27 4.61 20.45
N GLY A 8 10.28 3.49 21.15
CA GLY A 8 9.31 3.17 22.20
C GLY A 8 7.87 2.89 21.78
N THR A 9 7.62 1.70 21.24
CA THR A 9 6.48 0.81 21.56
C THR A 9 6.75 -0.57 20.94
N ALA A 10 7.84 -1.22 21.35
CA ALA A 10 8.13 -2.61 20.98
C ALA A 10 7.25 -3.61 21.77
N VAL A 11 5.99 -3.26 22.05
CA VAL A 11 4.97 -4.24 22.41
C VAL A 11 4.32 -4.60 21.09
N GLN A 12 4.55 -5.82 20.64
CA GLN A 12 3.97 -6.32 19.42
C GLN A 12 2.45 -6.19 19.51
N ASP A 13 1.89 -5.26 18.75
CA ASP A 13 0.48 -5.30 18.45
C ASP A 13 0.28 -6.54 17.58
N HIS A 14 -0.10 -7.63 18.24
CA HIS A 14 -0.35 -8.92 17.61
C HIS A 14 -1.43 -8.81 16.53
N VAL A 15 -2.34 -7.84 16.62
CA VAL A 15 -3.32 -7.57 15.57
C VAL A 15 -2.64 -6.94 14.37
N ALA A 16 -1.84 -5.89 14.56
CA ALA A 16 -1.10 -5.25 13.47
C ALA A 16 -0.10 -6.22 12.81
N LEU A 17 0.55 -7.08 13.60
CA LEU A 17 1.47 -8.09 13.08
C LEU A 17 0.74 -9.16 12.27
N ALA A 18 -0.40 -9.64 12.76
CA ALA A 18 -1.25 -10.57 12.01
C ALA A 18 -1.80 -9.93 10.72
N GLU A 19 -2.11 -8.64 10.73
CA GLU A 19 -2.56 -7.91 9.54
C GLU A 19 -1.44 -7.78 8.51
N ILE A 20 -0.20 -7.50 8.94
CA ILE A 20 0.97 -7.45 8.05
C ILE A 20 1.22 -8.83 7.41
N GLU A 21 1.16 -9.90 8.20
CA GLU A 21 1.35 -11.27 7.71
C GLU A 21 0.27 -11.64 6.69
N LEU A 22 -1.01 -11.38 7.01
CA LEU A 22 -2.14 -11.62 6.12
C LEU A 22 -2.02 -10.79 4.82
N CYS A 23 -1.67 -9.50 4.92
CA CYS A 23 -1.46 -8.65 3.75
C CYS A 23 -0.35 -9.21 2.84
N GLY A 24 0.75 -9.70 3.43
CA GLY A 24 1.84 -10.32 2.70
C GLY A 24 1.39 -11.56 1.90
N GLU A 25 0.64 -12.45 2.53
CA GLU A 25 0.11 -13.65 1.86
C GLU A 25 -0.84 -13.29 0.71
N LEU A 26 -1.72 -12.31 0.91
CA LEU A 26 -2.68 -11.87 -0.11
C LEU A 26 -1.99 -11.23 -1.33
N ILE A 27 -0.91 -10.46 -1.13
CA ILE A 27 -0.13 -9.89 -2.24
C ILE A 27 0.50 -11.00 -3.10
N ILE A 28 1.06 -12.02 -2.45
CA ILE A 28 1.69 -13.15 -3.14
C ILE A 28 0.63 -13.94 -3.90
N ALA A 29 -0.49 -14.27 -3.25
CA ALA A 29 -1.60 -14.99 -3.87
C ALA A 29 -2.17 -14.22 -5.07
N ALA A 30 -2.39 -12.92 -4.94
CA ALA A 30 -2.86 -12.06 -6.02
C ALA A 30 -1.85 -11.95 -7.18
N SER A 31 -0.55 -11.91 -6.88
CA SER A 31 0.49 -11.82 -7.91
C SER A 31 0.71 -13.16 -8.64
N ALA A 32 0.41 -14.29 -7.99
CA ALA A 32 0.46 -15.63 -8.57
C ALA A 32 -0.84 -16.01 -9.30
N ALA A 33 -1.93 -15.31 -9.03
CA ALA A 33 -3.18 -15.49 -9.74
C ALA A 33 -3.01 -15.13 -11.22
N HIS A 34 -3.57 -15.96 -12.11
CA HIS A 34 -3.49 -15.75 -13.56
C HIS A 34 -4.53 -14.73 -14.05
N GLU A 35 -4.72 -13.64 -13.29
CA GLU A 35 -5.62 -12.57 -13.68
C GLU A 35 -4.90 -11.56 -14.56
N GLU A 36 -5.64 -10.94 -15.48
CA GLU A 36 -5.10 -9.89 -16.32
C GLU A 36 -4.82 -8.64 -15.48
N ARG A 37 -3.76 -7.92 -15.85
CA ARG A 37 -3.47 -6.60 -15.27
C ARG A 37 -4.69 -5.70 -15.43
N LEU A 38 -5.05 -4.97 -14.38
CA LEU A 38 -6.05 -3.91 -14.48
C LEU A 38 -5.72 -2.95 -15.62
N SER A 39 -6.76 -2.45 -16.30
CA SER A 39 -6.60 -1.41 -17.31
C SER A 39 -6.03 -0.13 -16.69
N LEU A 40 -5.27 0.64 -17.47
CA LEU A 40 -4.69 1.91 -17.00
C LEU A 40 -5.74 2.88 -16.46
N VAL A 41 -6.90 2.97 -17.13
CA VAL A 41 -8.03 3.80 -16.69
C VAL A 41 -8.52 3.38 -15.30
N ARG A 42 -8.65 2.07 -15.05
CA ARG A 42 -9.09 1.55 -13.76
C ARG A 42 -8.03 1.73 -12.68
N ILE A 43 -6.74 1.63 -13.03
CA ILE A 43 -5.63 1.92 -12.12
C ILE A 43 -5.68 3.39 -11.70
N ASP A 44 -5.79 4.31 -12.65
CA ASP A 44 -5.86 5.75 -12.37
C ASP A 44 -7.09 6.11 -11.51
N GLU A 45 -8.22 5.45 -11.72
CA GLU A 45 -9.43 5.60 -10.91
C GLU A 45 -9.21 5.14 -9.46
N VAL A 46 -8.65 3.95 -9.26
CA VAL A 46 -8.36 3.40 -7.92
C VAL A 46 -7.35 4.25 -7.17
N LEU A 47 -6.31 4.71 -7.89
CA LEU A 47 -5.27 5.56 -7.33
C LEU A 47 -5.67 7.03 -7.23
N LYS A 48 -6.85 7.42 -7.74
CA LYS A 48 -7.35 8.80 -7.75
C LYS A 48 -6.34 9.81 -8.33
N VAL A 49 -5.56 9.37 -9.33
CA VAL A 49 -4.45 10.16 -9.90
C VAL A 49 -4.93 11.51 -10.45
N ALA A 50 -6.15 11.57 -10.98
CA ALA A 50 -6.73 12.82 -11.47
C ALA A 50 -6.94 13.84 -10.33
N GLU A 51 -7.48 13.40 -9.18
CA GLU A 51 -7.69 14.26 -8.01
C GLU A 51 -6.35 14.77 -7.45
N GLU A 52 -5.33 13.91 -7.40
CA GLU A 52 -3.98 14.28 -6.93
C GLU A 52 -3.30 15.30 -7.85
N ARG A 53 -3.46 15.15 -9.17
CA ARG A 53 -2.91 16.09 -10.17
C ARG A 53 -3.57 17.46 -10.10
N GLU A 54 -4.89 17.52 -9.97
CA GLU A 54 -5.63 18.77 -9.77
C GLU A 54 -5.21 19.46 -8.47
N ALA A 55 -5.08 18.69 -7.38
CA ALA A 55 -4.59 19.22 -6.10
C ALA A 55 -3.13 19.72 -6.17
N ALA A 56 -2.30 19.17 -7.06
CA ALA A 56 -0.93 19.62 -7.30
C ALA A 56 -0.84 20.84 -8.23
N ALA A 57 -1.75 20.96 -9.21
CA ALA A 57 -1.82 22.08 -10.14
C ALA A 57 -2.45 23.35 -9.52
N GLY A 58 -3.27 23.18 -8.48
CA GLY A 58 -3.83 24.29 -7.69
C GLY A 58 -2.90 24.86 -6.61
N ARG A 59 -1.63 24.44 -6.56
CA ARG A 59 -0.59 24.93 -5.65
C ARG A 59 0.42 25.81 -6.36
#